data_AF-A0A3D0RS55-F1
#
_entry.id   AF-A0A3D0RS55-F1
#
_cell.length_a   1.000
_cell.length_b   1.000
_cell.length_c   1.000
_cell.angle_alpha   90.00
_cell.angle_beta   90.00
_cell.angle_gamma   90.00
#
_symmetry.space_group_name_H-M   'P 1'
#
loop_
_entity.id
_entity.type
_entity.pdbx_description
1 polymer ?
#
loop_
_entity_poly.entity_id
_entity_poly.type
_entity_poly.pdbx_seq_one_letter_code
_entity_poly.pdbx_strand_id
1 'polypeptide(L)'
;MTGEFNLPENYWNNIQVNSKDVENLHTYLFERETPLTTHDLAFEFIEARVRAEQASKENGKSAEAKKFLPKEKYAVGDDLVFPAVGWKHGKVKTVRAGVNPSFQNFDVLVVEMDDQSERLFAAGLEQHRLNDVPIATSESSESNANAILKEHGYVIEKALESALNNDDGLVKIAGRWFPRALLVDVNQGQLNLVEAALDMASGEPLPTEALMKDIELPAGVNPKLAEFSLNYALQNDSRFDEVGAAGQVLWCLHRLEPEFVRDVPPQLRYIEIPHDREDMMVAMATLEAQLDDELTPHDEDNQEDISS
;
A
#
# COMPACT_ATOMS: atom_id res chain seq x y z
N MET A 1 -2.66 -17.51 20.18
CA MET A 1 -1.29 -17.10 20.56
C MET A 1 -0.87 -16.10 19.52
N THR A 2 -0.85 -14.84 19.93
CA THR A 2 -0.41 -13.68 19.16
C THR A 2 1.05 -13.90 18.76
N GLY A 3 1.33 -14.03 17.47
CA GLY A 3 2.70 -13.92 16.99
C GLY A 3 3.15 -12.49 17.27
N GLU A 4 3.99 -12.30 18.27
CA GLU A 4 4.54 -11.00 18.66
C GLU A 4 5.36 -10.42 17.50
N PHE A 5 4.69 -9.62 16.66
CA PHE A 5 5.33 -8.59 15.87
C PHE A 5 5.84 -7.52 16.84
N ASN A 6 7.09 -7.64 17.27
CA ASN A 6 7.72 -6.64 18.13
C ASN A 6 8.19 -5.43 17.30
N LEU A 7 7.26 -4.82 16.55
CA LEU A 7 7.40 -3.43 16.12
C LEU A 7 6.95 -2.59 17.32
N PRO A 8 7.65 -1.49 17.66
CA PRO A 8 7.17 -0.62 18.73
C PRO A 8 5.72 -0.20 18.42
N GLU A 9 4.83 -0.16 19.41
CA GLU A 9 3.39 0.17 19.20
C GLU A 9 3.19 1.47 18.39
N ASN A 10 4.17 2.39 18.45
CA ASN A 10 4.15 3.66 17.73
C ASN A 10 4.79 3.64 16.33
N TYR A 11 5.26 2.49 15.83
CA TYR A 11 5.96 2.39 14.55
C TYR A 11 5.07 2.84 13.39
N TRP A 12 3.81 2.42 13.38
CA TRP A 12 2.85 2.76 12.33
C TRP A 12 2.32 4.19 12.44
N ASN A 13 2.31 4.76 13.64
CA ASN A 13 1.89 6.15 13.86
C ASN A 13 2.91 7.17 13.34
N ASN A 14 4.20 6.83 13.36
CA ASN A 14 5.28 7.70 12.85
C ASN A 14 5.97 7.04 11.65
N ILE A 15 5.19 6.46 10.74
CA ILE A 15 5.74 5.79 9.57
C ILE A 15 6.45 6.80 8.66
N GLN A 16 7.71 6.51 8.32
CA GLN A 16 8.44 7.22 7.28
C GLN A 16 8.57 6.31 6.07
N VAL A 17 7.97 6.74 4.96
CA VAL A 17 8.10 6.05 3.67
C VAL A 17 9.48 6.38 3.12
N ASN A 18 10.28 5.35 2.86
CA ASN A 18 11.64 5.50 2.35
C ASN A 18 11.65 5.31 0.82
N SER A 19 12.69 5.80 0.14
CA SER A 19 12.84 5.67 -1.32
C SER A 19 12.79 4.21 -1.79
N LYS A 20 13.37 3.27 -1.02
CA LYS A 20 13.30 1.84 -1.33
C LYS A 20 11.86 1.29 -1.33
N ASP A 21 10.97 1.84 -0.50
CA ASP A 21 9.57 1.42 -0.49
C ASP A 21 8.84 1.91 -1.73
N VAL A 22 9.12 3.14 -2.15
CA VAL A 22 8.59 3.72 -3.39
C VAL A 22 9.06 2.89 -4.60
N GLU A 23 10.35 2.52 -4.64
CA GLU A 23 10.89 1.63 -5.68
C GLU A 23 10.18 0.27 -5.70
N ASN A 24 9.96 -0.35 -4.54
CA ASN A 24 9.23 -1.63 -4.46
C ASN A 24 7.80 -1.49 -4.99
N LEU A 25 7.09 -0.42 -4.63
CA LEU A 25 5.73 -0.16 -5.11
C LEU A 25 5.72 0.15 -6.62
N HIS A 26 6.75 0.85 -7.12
CA HIS A 26 6.93 1.07 -8.54
C HIS A 26 7.12 -0.25 -9.30
N THR A 27 8.00 -1.14 -8.81
CA THR A 27 8.16 -2.48 -9.38
C THR A 27 6.86 -3.28 -9.33
N TYR A 28 6.15 -3.25 -8.22
CA TYR A 28 4.87 -3.95 -8.07
C TYR A 28 3.81 -3.47 -9.08
N LEU A 29 3.67 -2.14 -9.23
CA LEU A 29 2.77 -1.54 -10.21
C LEU A 29 3.20 -1.88 -11.64
N PHE A 30 4.51 -1.92 -11.91
CA PHE A 30 5.05 -2.25 -13.21
C PHE A 30 4.78 -3.72 -13.58
N GLU A 31 4.96 -4.65 -12.65
CA GLU A 31 4.70 -6.09 -12.86
C GLU A 31 3.21 -6.39 -13.03
N ARG A 32 2.35 -5.68 -12.28
CA ARG A 32 0.91 -5.91 -12.30
C ARG A 32 0.22 -5.24 -13.48
N GLU A 33 0.83 -4.20 -14.07
CA GLU A 33 0.31 -3.42 -15.19
C GLU A 33 -1.13 -2.90 -14.97
N THR A 34 -1.51 -2.67 -13.70
CA THR A 34 -2.85 -2.18 -13.34
C THR A 34 -2.77 -0.97 -12.42
N PRO A 35 -3.59 0.07 -12.65
CA PRO A 35 -3.68 1.20 -11.72
C PRO A 35 -4.34 0.76 -10.41
N LEU A 36 -3.75 1.18 -9.29
CA LEU A 36 -4.19 0.83 -7.94
C LEU A 36 -4.48 2.07 -7.10
N THR A 37 -5.38 1.95 -6.14
CA THR A 37 -5.68 3.04 -5.20
C THR A 37 -4.58 3.18 -4.15
N THR A 38 -4.50 4.33 -3.48
CA THR A 38 -3.59 4.53 -2.33
C THR A 38 -3.86 3.48 -1.23
N HIS A 39 -5.11 3.09 -1.03
CA HIS A 39 -5.51 2.05 -0.08
C HIS A 39 -4.94 0.68 -0.44
N ASP A 40 -5.06 0.27 -1.71
CA ASP A 40 -4.51 -1.01 -2.18
C ASP A 40 -2.98 -1.02 -2.08
N LEU A 41 -2.34 0.11 -2.37
CA LEU A 41 -0.89 0.25 -2.24
C LEU A 41 -0.44 0.27 -0.77
N ALA A 42 -1.24 0.83 0.14
CA ALA A 42 -0.97 0.78 1.58
C ALA A 42 -0.95 -0.67 2.08
N PHE A 43 -1.86 -1.52 1.59
CA PHE A 43 -1.85 -2.95 1.90
C PHE A 43 -0.56 -3.63 1.43
N GLU A 44 -0.17 -3.44 0.16
CA GLU A 44 1.07 -4.03 -0.38
C GLU A 44 2.31 -3.48 0.33
N PHE A 45 2.32 -2.20 0.69
CA PHE A 45 3.40 -1.58 1.47
C PHE A 45 3.58 -2.26 2.83
N ILE A 46 2.48 -2.50 3.56
CA ILE A 46 2.51 -3.17 4.87
C ILE A 46 3.02 -4.61 4.70
N GLU A 47 2.49 -5.35 3.72
CA GLU A 47 2.93 -6.70 3.39
C GLU A 47 4.42 -6.77 3.04
N ALA A 48 4.90 -5.85 2.19
CA ALA A 48 6.30 -5.76 1.80
C ALA A 48 7.21 -5.47 3.00
N ARG A 49 6.78 -4.58 3.92
CA ARG A 49 7.51 -4.27 5.16
C ARG A 49 7.55 -5.45 6.13
N VAL A 50 6.43 -6.13 6.32
CA VAL A 50 6.35 -7.36 7.12
C VAL A 50 7.27 -8.45 6.55
N ARG A 51 7.24 -8.64 5.23
CA ARG A 51 8.09 -9.61 4.53
C ARG A 51 9.57 -9.24 4.63
N ALA A 52 9.92 -7.96 4.49
CA ALA A 52 11.29 -7.48 4.63
C ALA A 52 11.82 -7.64 6.06
N GLU A 53 10.98 -7.45 7.07
CA GLU A 53 11.34 -7.68 8.47
C GLU A 53 11.55 -9.17 8.75
N GLN A 54 10.65 -10.03 8.25
CA GLN A 54 10.80 -11.49 8.33
C GLN A 54 12.11 -11.93 7.67
N ALA A 55 12.37 -11.48 6.44
CA ALA A 55 13.60 -11.78 5.72
C ALA A 55 14.84 -11.22 6.41
N SER A 56 14.76 -10.06 7.08
CA SER A 56 15.88 -9.50 7.85
C SER A 56 16.15 -10.29 9.13
N LYS A 57 15.13 -10.81 9.79
CA LYS A 57 15.28 -11.73 10.94
C LYS A 57 15.88 -13.07 10.51
N GLU A 58 15.54 -13.54 9.32
CA GLU A 58 16.11 -14.75 8.71
C GLU A 58 17.58 -14.53 8.29
N ASN A 59 17.88 -13.44 7.58
CA ASN A 59 19.21 -13.17 7.03
C ASN A 59 20.21 -12.59 8.04
N GLY A 60 19.75 -11.76 8.99
CA GLY A 60 20.59 -11.14 10.01
C GLY A 60 21.16 -12.12 11.05
N LYS A 61 20.73 -13.39 11.01
CA LYS A 61 21.18 -14.44 11.92
C LYS A 61 21.69 -15.71 11.22
N SER A 62 21.72 -15.76 9.88
CA SER A 62 21.89 -17.05 9.18
C SER A 62 22.52 -16.98 7.78
N ALA A 63 23.77 -16.51 7.67
CA ALA A 63 24.54 -16.74 6.44
C ALA A 63 25.23 -18.12 6.40
N GLU A 64 25.44 -18.80 7.54
CA GLU A 64 26.18 -20.08 7.59
C GLU A 64 25.46 -21.24 8.31
N ALA A 65 24.40 -20.98 9.07
CA ALA A 65 23.78 -22.00 9.92
C ALA A 65 22.56 -22.68 9.25
N LYS A 66 22.48 -24.02 9.35
CA LYS A 66 21.39 -24.81 8.77
C LYS A 66 20.15 -24.77 9.67
N LYS A 67 18.95 -24.68 9.10
CA LYS A 67 17.69 -24.75 9.88
C LYS A 67 17.49 -26.15 10.42
N PHE A 68 17.22 -26.27 11.72
CA PHE A 68 16.88 -27.55 12.34
C PHE A 68 15.46 -27.99 12.00
N LEU A 69 15.35 -29.12 11.29
CA LEU A 69 14.12 -29.83 11.00
C LEU A 69 14.26 -31.26 11.56
N PRO A 70 13.36 -31.72 12.44
CA PRO A 70 13.46 -33.06 13.03
C PRO A 70 13.51 -34.23 12.04
N LYS A 71 13.03 -34.07 10.80
CA LYS A 71 13.16 -35.07 9.72
C LYS A 71 14.59 -35.26 9.21
N GLU A 72 15.42 -34.21 9.30
CA GLU A 72 16.77 -34.23 8.75
C GLU A 72 17.75 -34.91 9.73
N LYS A 73 18.93 -35.26 9.20
CA LYS A 73 20.04 -35.82 9.96
C LYS A 73 21.19 -34.84 9.97
N TYR A 74 21.83 -34.71 11.13
CA TYR A 74 22.88 -33.73 11.38
C TYR A 74 24.13 -34.41 11.93
N ALA A 75 25.30 -33.85 11.63
CA ALA A 75 26.60 -34.36 12.07
C ALA A 75 27.16 -33.53 13.23
N VAL A 76 28.11 -34.11 13.97
CA VAL A 76 28.86 -33.38 15.00
C VAL A 76 29.61 -32.22 14.36
N GLY A 77 29.43 -31.02 14.90
CA GLY A 77 30.04 -29.80 14.39
C GLY A 77 29.16 -28.96 13.46
N ASP A 78 27.97 -29.43 13.07
CA ASP A 78 27.00 -28.62 12.32
C ASP A 78 26.48 -27.46 13.18
N ASP A 79 26.40 -26.28 12.58
CA ASP A 79 25.79 -25.08 13.14
C ASP A 79 24.30 -25.04 12.76
N LEU A 80 23.42 -25.01 13.76
CA LEU A 80 21.98 -25.16 13.60
C LEU A 80 21.21 -23.97 14.18
N VAL A 81 20.15 -23.57 13.49
CA VAL A 81 19.18 -22.58 13.96
C VAL A 81 17.87 -23.26 14.29
N PHE A 82 17.26 -22.88 15.43
CA PHE A 82 16.03 -23.47 15.96
C PHE A 82 14.86 -22.47 15.90
N PRO A 83 14.04 -22.46 14.83
CA PRO A 83 12.92 -21.51 14.71
C PRO A 83 11.86 -21.69 15.80
N ALA A 84 11.57 -22.95 16.19
CA ALA A 84 10.55 -23.27 17.19
C ALA A 84 10.88 -22.79 18.61
N VAL A 85 12.12 -22.33 18.85
CA VAL A 85 12.60 -21.85 20.16
C VAL A 85 13.07 -20.40 20.06
N GLY A 86 12.50 -19.63 19.11
CA GLY A 86 12.80 -18.21 18.95
C GLY A 86 14.08 -17.91 18.16
N TRP A 87 14.41 -18.75 17.17
CA TRP A 87 15.58 -18.56 16.29
C TRP A 87 16.92 -18.53 17.04
N LYS A 88 17.05 -19.36 18.08
CA LYS A 88 18.34 -19.54 18.77
C LYS A 88 19.31 -20.35 17.90
N HIS A 89 20.58 -20.00 17.98
CA HIS A 89 21.66 -20.74 17.34
C HIS A 89 22.26 -21.76 18.33
N GLY A 90 22.72 -22.88 17.80
CA GLY A 90 23.41 -23.88 18.59
C GLY A 90 24.22 -24.84 17.73
N LYS A 91 25.31 -25.34 18.29
CA LYS A 91 26.24 -26.23 17.61
C LYS A 91 26.07 -27.67 18.08
N VAL A 92 26.04 -28.61 17.14
CA VAL A 92 25.90 -30.04 17.46
C VAL A 92 27.19 -30.55 18.10
N LYS A 93 27.13 -30.92 19.37
CA LYS A 93 28.27 -31.43 20.14
C LYS A 93 28.40 -32.95 20.06
N THR A 94 27.28 -33.67 20.12
CA THR A 94 27.26 -35.13 20.00
C THR A 94 25.97 -35.61 19.34
N VAL A 95 26.07 -36.72 18.60
CA VAL A 95 24.94 -37.42 17.99
C VAL A 95 24.92 -38.85 18.52
N ARG A 96 23.79 -39.30 19.07
CA ARG A 96 23.60 -40.67 19.57
C ARG A 96 22.31 -41.27 19.04
N ALA A 97 22.29 -42.57 18.76
CA ALA A 97 21.05 -43.25 18.37
C ALA A 97 20.06 -43.24 19.55
N GLY A 98 18.84 -42.76 19.29
CA GLY A 98 17.73 -42.78 20.23
C GLY A 98 17.14 -44.17 20.35
N VAL A 99 16.86 -44.58 21.59
CA VAL A 99 16.20 -45.86 21.87
C VAL A 99 14.83 -45.55 22.48
N ASN A 100 13.77 -45.72 21.68
CA ASN A 100 12.39 -45.60 22.14
C ASN A 100 11.56 -46.79 21.65
N PRO A 101 10.82 -47.51 22.52
CA PRO A 101 9.92 -48.59 22.11
C PRO A 101 8.83 -48.16 21.12
N SER A 102 8.45 -46.88 21.10
CA SER A 102 7.37 -46.34 20.27
C SER A 102 7.84 -45.73 18.94
N PHE A 103 9.12 -45.37 18.81
CA PHE A 103 9.69 -44.75 17.60
C PHE A 103 10.98 -45.47 17.21
N GLN A 104 11.00 -46.05 16.01
CA GLN A 104 12.18 -46.72 15.47
C GLN A 104 13.03 -45.72 14.67
N ASN A 105 14.35 -45.80 14.83
CA ASN A 105 15.37 -45.10 14.02
C ASN A 105 15.34 -43.56 14.07
N PHE A 106 15.53 -42.96 15.25
CA PHE A 106 15.79 -41.53 15.40
C PHE A 106 17.10 -41.28 16.15
N ASP A 107 17.72 -40.15 15.90
CA ASP A 107 18.96 -39.71 16.54
C ASP A 107 18.66 -38.64 17.60
N VAL A 108 19.46 -38.60 18.67
CA VAL A 108 19.41 -37.57 19.70
C VAL A 108 20.69 -36.73 19.59
N LEU A 109 20.49 -35.45 19.29
CA LEU A 109 21.53 -34.43 19.23
C LEU A 109 21.66 -33.78 20.61
N VAL A 110 22.90 -33.62 21.09
CA VAL A 110 23.23 -32.67 22.14
C VAL A 110 23.72 -31.41 21.45
N VAL A 111 23.01 -30.31 21.66
CA VAL A 111 23.29 -29.02 21.03
C VAL A 111 23.66 -28.03 22.12
N GLU A 112 24.82 -27.41 21.96
CA GLU A 112 25.28 -26.31 22.80
C GLU A 112 24.77 -25.01 22.20
N MET A 113 23.86 -24.35 22.92
CA MET A 113 23.24 -23.09 22.50
C MET A 113 24.17 -21.90 22.82
N ASP A 114 23.95 -20.75 22.18
CA ASP A 114 24.73 -19.53 22.43
C ASP A 114 24.75 -19.05 23.89
N ASP A 115 23.70 -19.39 24.67
CA ASP A 115 23.62 -19.10 26.11
C ASP A 115 24.41 -20.09 26.98
N GLN A 116 25.29 -20.89 26.37
CA GLN A 116 26.06 -22.00 26.98
C GLN A 116 25.17 -23.10 27.59
N SER A 117 23.85 -23.09 27.32
CA SER A 117 22.97 -24.18 27.76
C SER A 117 23.06 -25.35 26.79
N GLU A 118 23.20 -26.56 27.36
CA GLU A 118 23.11 -27.80 26.58
C GLU A 118 21.64 -28.23 26.50
N ARG A 119 21.14 -28.45 25.29
CA ARG A 119 19.79 -28.94 25.03
C ARG A 119 19.82 -30.19 24.18
N LEU A 120 18.84 -31.06 24.40
CA LEU A 120 18.68 -32.32 23.68
C LEU A 120 17.59 -32.16 22.62
N PHE A 121 17.90 -32.52 21.38
CA PHE A 121 16.97 -32.49 20.25
C PHE A 121 16.91 -33.85 19.57
N ALA A 122 15.76 -34.21 19.00
CA ALA A 122 15.58 -35.46 18.26
C ALA A 122 15.58 -35.19 16.75
N ALA A 123 16.38 -35.94 16.00
CA ALA A 123 16.59 -35.85 14.55
C ALA A 123 16.28 -37.20 13.87
N GLY A 124 16.05 -37.22 12.56
CA GLY A 124 15.60 -38.42 11.83
C GLY A 124 14.16 -38.87 12.11
N LEU A 125 13.32 -37.99 12.66
CA LEU A 125 11.88 -38.24 12.85
C LEU A 125 11.11 -37.77 11.61
N GLU A 126 10.74 -38.69 10.71
CA GLU A 126 9.98 -38.37 9.49
C GLU A 126 8.62 -37.72 9.79
N GLN A 127 7.90 -38.24 10.79
CA GLN A 127 6.60 -37.73 11.20
C GLN A 127 6.73 -36.95 12.52
N HIS A 128 6.84 -35.62 12.43
CA HIS A 128 6.89 -34.76 13.60
C HIS A 128 6.15 -33.45 13.35
N ARG A 129 5.41 -32.94 14.35
CA ARG A 129 4.64 -31.69 14.22
C ARG A 129 5.49 -30.49 13.82
N LEU A 130 6.79 -30.49 14.16
CA LEU A 130 7.76 -29.45 13.79
C LEU A 130 8.34 -29.58 12.36
N ASN A 131 8.10 -30.71 11.67
CA ASN A 131 8.47 -30.86 10.26
C ASN A 131 7.48 -30.15 9.34
N ASP A 132 6.22 -30.13 9.77
CA ASP A 132 5.09 -29.53 9.06
C ASP A 132 4.70 -28.18 9.65
N VAL A 133 5.51 -27.58 10.56
CA VAL A 133 5.26 -26.20 10.99
C VAL A 133 5.35 -25.36 9.73
N PRO A 134 4.24 -24.78 9.27
CA PRO A 134 4.28 -23.89 8.14
C PRO A 134 5.23 -22.77 8.58
N ILE A 135 6.29 -22.58 7.81
CA ILE A 135 6.99 -21.30 7.75
C ILE A 135 5.88 -20.27 7.74
N ALA A 136 5.80 -19.40 8.77
CA ALA A 136 4.67 -18.51 9.02
C ALA A 136 4.00 -18.14 7.70
N THR A 137 2.92 -18.86 7.39
CA THR A 137 2.36 -18.83 6.04
C THR A 137 1.81 -17.43 5.82
N SER A 138 1.83 -16.99 4.56
CA SER A 138 1.29 -15.70 4.10
C SER A 138 -0.05 -15.34 4.75
N GLU A 139 -0.90 -16.32 5.07
CA GLU A 139 -2.17 -16.14 5.79
C GLU A 139 -2.04 -15.44 7.15
N SER A 140 -0.95 -15.71 7.90
CA SER A 140 -0.69 -15.02 9.16
C SER A 140 -0.18 -13.59 8.94
N SER A 141 0.53 -13.34 7.86
CA SER A 141 0.96 -11.98 7.47
C SER A 141 -0.23 -11.14 6.98
N GLU A 142 -1.07 -11.69 6.11
CA GLU A 142 -2.26 -11.01 5.56
C GLU A 142 -3.28 -10.65 6.64
N SER A 143 -3.44 -11.51 7.65
CA SER A 143 -4.30 -11.24 8.80
C SER A 143 -3.79 -10.07 9.63
N ASN A 144 -2.48 -9.94 9.79
CA ASN A 144 -1.84 -8.83 10.49
C ASN A 144 -1.85 -7.54 9.66
N ALA A 145 -1.62 -7.62 8.34
CA ALA A 145 -1.67 -6.47 7.44
C ALA A 145 -3.06 -5.82 7.43
N ASN A 146 -4.13 -6.62 7.37
CA ASN A 146 -5.51 -6.13 7.46
C ASN A 146 -5.83 -5.49 8.82
N ALA A 147 -5.28 -6.02 9.92
CA ALA A 147 -5.47 -5.44 11.24
C ALA A 147 -4.78 -4.07 11.35
N ILE A 148 -3.52 -3.98 10.89
CA ILE A 148 -2.75 -2.73 10.86
C ILE A 148 -3.43 -1.69 9.97
N LEU A 149 -3.94 -2.09 8.82
CA LEU A 149 -4.60 -1.17 7.90
C LEU A 149 -5.91 -0.61 8.48
N LYS A 150 -6.66 -1.40 9.24
CA LYS A 150 -7.87 -0.91 9.94
C LYS A 150 -7.55 0.09 11.06
N GLU A 151 -6.43 -0.09 11.74
CA GLU A 151 -6.05 0.73 12.89
C GLU A 151 -5.28 2.00 12.49
N HIS A 152 -4.39 1.88 11.49
CA HIS A 152 -3.46 2.94 11.08
C HIS A 152 -3.56 3.34 9.61
N GLY A 153 -4.58 2.87 8.88
CA GLY A 153 -4.70 3.07 7.42
C GLY A 153 -4.62 4.53 6.99
N TYR A 154 -5.29 5.43 7.69
CA TYR A 154 -5.29 6.86 7.35
C TYR A 154 -3.89 7.51 7.39
N VAL A 155 -3.12 7.21 8.45
CA VAL A 155 -1.76 7.76 8.61
C VAL A 155 -0.83 7.21 7.53
N ILE A 156 -0.94 5.91 7.25
CA ILE A 156 -0.14 5.23 6.23
C ILE A 156 -0.48 5.76 4.84
N GLU A 157 -1.76 5.86 4.49
CA GLU A 157 -2.22 6.38 3.20
C GLU A 157 -1.74 7.81 2.96
N LYS A 158 -1.84 8.69 3.96
CA LYS A 158 -1.36 10.08 3.85
C LYS A 158 0.15 10.16 3.66
N ALA A 159 0.92 9.36 4.41
CA ALA A 159 2.37 9.29 4.26
C ALA A 159 2.77 8.73 2.89
N LEU A 160 2.06 7.71 2.41
CA LEU A 160 2.27 7.10 1.10
C LEU A 160 1.97 8.08 -0.02
N GLU A 161 0.82 8.77 0.05
CA GLU A 161 0.41 9.75 -0.94
C GLU A 161 1.42 10.90 -1.06
N SER A 162 1.95 11.41 0.05
CA SER A 162 3.01 12.42 0.03
C SER A 162 4.29 11.90 -0.61
N ALA A 163 4.69 10.66 -0.29
CA ALA A 163 5.91 10.07 -0.85
C ALA A 163 5.79 9.76 -2.35
N LEU A 164 4.64 9.22 -2.79
CA LEU A 164 4.39 8.90 -4.20
C LEU A 164 4.22 10.16 -5.06
N ASN A 165 3.64 11.24 -4.51
CA ASN A 165 3.54 12.53 -5.22
C ASN A 165 4.91 13.18 -5.46
N ASN A 166 5.91 12.88 -4.62
CA ASN A 166 7.26 13.40 -4.78
C ASN A 166 8.07 12.62 -5.83
N ASP A 167 7.55 11.51 -6.37
CA ASP A 167 8.22 10.69 -7.38
C ASP A 167 7.73 11.02 -8.79
N ASP A 168 8.64 11.48 -9.65
CA ASP A 168 8.32 11.86 -11.05
C ASP A 168 7.95 10.66 -11.95
N GLY A 169 8.21 9.43 -11.50
CA GLY A 169 7.96 8.20 -12.23
C GLY A 169 6.52 7.68 -12.10
N LEU A 170 5.77 8.15 -11.10
CA LEU A 170 4.40 7.76 -10.85
C LEU A 170 3.45 8.91 -11.14
N VAL A 171 2.28 8.58 -11.70
CA VAL A 171 1.20 9.54 -11.93
C VAL A 171 -0.06 9.12 -11.18
N LYS A 172 -0.78 10.11 -10.66
CA LYS A 172 -2.06 9.93 -9.98
C LYS A 172 -3.20 10.44 -10.85
N ILE A 173 -4.22 9.61 -11.07
CA ILE A 173 -5.44 9.95 -11.84
C ILE A 173 -6.64 9.34 -11.15
N ALA A 174 -7.69 10.13 -10.90
CA ALA A 174 -8.92 9.68 -10.25
C ALA A 174 -8.68 8.86 -8.95
N GLY A 175 -7.70 9.27 -8.14
CA GLY A 175 -7.34 8.57 -6.90
C GLY A 175 -6.55 7.26 -7.08
N ARG A 176 -6.08 6.95 -8.29
CA ARG A 176 -5.27 5.76 -8.60
C ARG A 176 -3.88 6.13 -9.09
N TRP A 177 -2.92 5.31 -8.74
CA TRP A 177 -1.51 5.45 -9.07
C TRP A 177 -1.09 4.50 -10.18
N PHE A 178 -0.22 4.99 -11.06
CA PHE A 178 0.31 4.18 -12.16
C PHE A 178 1.70 4.64 -12.64
N PRO A 179 2.55 3.74 -13.15
CA PRO A 179 3.86 4.11 -13.69
C PRO A 179 3.74 4.88 -15.00
N ARG A 180 4.36 6.06 -15.06
CA ARG A 180 4.38 6.91 -16.26
C ARG A 180 5.01 6.21 -17.46
N ALA A 181 6.00 5.34 -17.23
CA ALA A 181 6.71 4.61 -18.28
C ALA A 181 5.82 3.64 -19.08
N LEU A 182 4.69 3.20 -18.50
CA LEU A 182 3.76 2.29 -19.15
C LEU A 182 2.63 3.01 -19.90
N LEU A 183 2.51 4.34 -19.76
CA LEU A 183 1.44 5.09 -20.42
C LEU A 183 1.59 5.02 -21.94
N VAL A 184 0.44 4.87 -22.60
CA VAL A 184 0.35 5.00 -24.05
C VAL A 184 0.45 6.47 -24.41
N ASP A 185 1.29 6.79 -25.39
CA ASP A 185 1.37 8.14 -25.94
C ASP A 185 0.08 8.48 -26.69
N VAL A 186 -0.66 9.45 -26.16
CA VAL A 186 -1.90 9.95 -26.77
C VAL A 186 -1.58 11.20 -27.56
N ASN A 187 -1.76 11.12 -28.88
CA ASN A 187 -1.43 12.24 -29.76
C ASN A 187 -2.57 13.25 -29.88
N GLN A 188 -2.26 14.45 -30.37
CA GLN A 188 -3.24 15.51 -30.60
C GLN A 188 -4.38 15.08 -31.53
N GLY A 189 -4.11 14.18 -32.49
CA GLY A 189 -5.12 13.65 -33.41
C GLY A 189 -6.18 12.83 -32.68
N GLN A 190 -5.76 11.97 -31.74
CA GLN A 190 -6.65 11.18 -30.90
C GLN A 190 -7.47 12.08 -29.97
N LEU A 191 -6.86 13.13 -29.39
CA LEU A 191 -7.61 14.12 -28.60
C LEU A 191 -8.68 14.85 -29.45
N ASN A 192 -8.38 15.15 -30.71
CA ASN A 192 -9.36 15.77 -31.61
C ASN A 192 -10.50 14.82 -31.99
N LEU A 193 -10.23 13.50 -32.06
CA LEU A 193 -11.29 12.49 -32.25
C LEU A 193 -12.19 12.42 -31.01
N VAL A 194 -11.62 12.51 -29.80
CA VAL A 194 -12.40 12.59 -28.57
C VAL A 194 -13.25 13.85 -28.53
N GLU A 195 -12.69 15.00 -28.89
CA GLU A 195 -13.46 16.26 -29.01
C GLU A 195 -14.65 16.08 -29.96
N ALA A 196 -14.44 15.48 -31.13
CA ALA A 196 -15.52 15.23 -32.08
C ALA A 196 -16.59 14.27 -31.52
N ALA A 197 -16.19 13.23 -30.77
CA ALA A 197 -17.12 12.30 -30.13
C ALA A 197 -17.97 13.00 -29.05
N LEU A 198 -17.36 13.84 -28.21
CA LEU A 198 -18.05 14.64 -27.20
C LEU A 198 -18.94 15.73 -27.81
N ASP A 199 -18.51 16.34 -28.92
CA ASP A 199 -19.35 17.27 -29.69
C ASP A 199 -20.61 16.59 -30.22
N MET A 200 -20.48 15.37 -30.74
CA MET A 200 -21.63 14.58 -31.19
C MET A 200 -22.60 14.28 -30.04
N ALA A 201 -22.10 14.12 -28.82
CA ALA A 201 -22.89 13.95 -27.62
C ALA A 201 -23.55 15.26 -27.11
N SER A 202 -23.19 16.43 -27.68
CA SER A 202 -23.85 17.72 -27.44
C SER A 202 -23.99 18.09 -25.96
N GLY A 203 -22.96 17.81 -25.15
CA GLY A 203 -22.90 18.15 -23.72
C GLY A 203 -23.31 17.03 -22.77
N GLU A 204 -23.66 15.84 -23.27
CA GLU A 204 -23.78 14.65 -22.43
C GLU A 204 -22.38 14.14 -22.03
N PRO A 205 -22.09 13.95 -20.73
CA PRO A 205 -20.80 13.43 -20.28
C PRO A 205 -20.64 11.98 -20.73
N LEU A 206 -19.49 11.65 -21.33
CA LEU A 206 -19.22 10.28 -21.77
C LEU A 206 -18.15 9.62 -20.91
N PRO A 207 -18.30 8.31 -20.60
CA PRO A 207 -17.24 7.55 -19.97
C PRO A 207 -16.11 7.29 -20.97
N THR A 208 -14.90 7.13 -20.46
CA THR A 208 -13.69 6.87 -21.26
C THR A 208 -13.83 5.61 -22.12
N GLU A 209 -14.52 4.58 -21.62
CA GLU A 209 -14.82 3.36 -22.39
C GLU A 209 -15.64 3.61 -23.66
N ALA A 210 -16.53 4.61 -23.65
CA ALA A 210 -17.29 4.99 -24.84
C ALA A 210 -16.40 5.72 -25.83
N LEU A 211 -15.58 6.66 -25.35
CA LEU A 211 -14.64 7.44 -26.17
C LEU A 211 -13.58 6.57 -26.84
N MET A 212 -13.10 5.53 -26.16
CA MET A 212 -12.12 4.59 -26.73
C MET A 212 -12.62 3.82 -27.97
N LYS A 213 -13.94 3.69 -28.19
CA LYS A 213 -14.47 3.00 -29.37
C LYS A 213 -14.22 3.76 -30.66
N ASP A 214 -14.17 5.09 -30.56
CA ASP A 214 -14.02 6.00 -31.69
C ASP A 214 -12.55 6.39 -31.94
N ILE A 215 -11.63 5.95 -31.06
CA ILE A 215 -10.20 6.22 -31.15
C ILE A 215 -9.47 4.94 -31.61
N GLU A 216 -8.65 5.07 -32.64
CA GLU A 216 -7.70 4.01 -33.00
C GLU A 216 -6.49 4.06 -32.05
N LEU A 217 -6.50 3.19 -31.05
CA LEU A 217 -5.36 2.94 -30.15
C LEU A 217 -4.46 1.82 -30.72
N PRO A 218 -3.15 1.83 -30.41
CA PRO A 218 -2.23 0.78 -30.88
C PRO A 218 -2.71 -0.63 -30.48
N ALA A 219 -2.75 -1.56 -31.45
CA ALA A 219 -3.19 -2.92 -31.21
C ALA A 219 -2.24 -3.67 -30.24
N GLY A 220 -2.81 -4.32 -29.21
CA GLY A 220 -2.06 -5.15 -28.25
C GLY A 220 -1.87 -4.53 -26.85
N VAL A 221 -2.37 -3.31 -26.62
CA VAL A 221 -2.36 -2.67 -25.30
C VAL A 221 -3.51 -3.21 -24.44
N ASN A 222 -3.26 -3.43 -23.15
CA ASN A 222 -4.31 -3.75 -22.17
C ASN A 222 -5.39 -2.64 -22.18
N PRO A 223 -6.69 -2.97 -22.33
CA PRO A 223 -7.75 -1.96 -22.40
C PRO A 223 -7.79 -1.03 -21.18
N LYS A 224 -7.44 -1.53 -19.98
CA LYS A 224 -7.37 -0.71 -18.76
C LYS A 224 -6.23 0.31 -18.80
N LEU A 225 -5.13 -0.06 -19.45
CA LEU A 225 -3.97 0.82 -19.63
C LEU A 225 -4.28 1.93 -20.63
N ALA A 226 -4.92 1.55 -21.74
CA ALA A 226 -5.45 2.48 -22.73
C ALA A 226 -6.41 3.49 -22.10
N GLU A 227 -7.36 3.03 -21.28
CA GLU A 227 -8.31 3.88 -20.56
C GLU A 227 -7.59 4.86 -19.64
N PHE A 228 -6.65 4.36 -18.82
CA PHE A 228 -5.90 5.19 -17.89
C PHE A 228 -5.04 6.24 -18.61
N SER A 229 -4.40 5.86 -19.71
CA SER A 229 -3.57 6.77 -20.53
C SER A 229 -4.42 7.85 -21.20
N LEU A 230 -5.62 7.49 -21.66
CA LEU A 230 -6.56 8.46 -22.23
C LEU A 230 -7.06 9.44 -21.19
N ASN A 231 -7.43 8.97 -19.99
CA ASN A 231 -7.82 9.84 -18.87
C ASN A 231 -6.70 10.83 -18.52
N TYR A 232 -5.45 10.37 -18.52
CA TYR A 232 -4.29 11.23 -18.28
C TYR A 232 -4.18 12.34 -19.32
N ALA A 233 -4.32 11.99 -20.60
CA ALA A 233 -4.19 12.95 -21.68
C ALA A 233 -5.33 13.99 -21.67
N LEU A 234 -6.56 13.56 -21.34
CA LEU A 234 -7.72 14.43 -21.24
C LEU A 234 -7.61 15.37 -20.04
N GLN A 235 -7.16 14.88 -18.88
CA GLN A 235 -6.98 15.70 -17.67
C GLN A 235 -5.97 16.83 -17.88
N ASN A 236 -4.93 16.60 -18.69
CA ASN A 236 -3.90 17.59 -18.98
C ASN A 236 -4.30 18.61 -20.06
N ASP A 237 -5.44 18.42 -20.73
CA ASP A 237 -5.91 19.28 -21.81
C ASP A 237 -7.12 20.12 -21.36
N SER A 238 -6.94 21.45 -21.38
CA SER A 238 -7.93 22.45 -20.95
C SER A 238 -9.28 22.41 -21.66
N ARG A 239 -9.42 21.68 -22.77
CA ARG A 239 -10.69 21.55 -23.50
C ARG A 239 -11.68 20.61 -22.81
N PHE A 240 -11.17 19.68 -22.01
CA PHE A 240 -11.96 18.63 -21.38
C PHE A 240 -12.08 18.88 -19.88
N ASP A 241 -13.23 18.51 -19.33
CA ASP A 241 -13.49 18.58 -17.90
C ASP A 241 -14.01 17.24 -17.38
N GLU A 242 -13.56 16.86 -16.18
CA GLU A 242 -14.00 15.66 -15.49
C GLU A 242 -15.21 15.99 -14.61
N VAL A 243 -16.38 15.47 -14.99
CA VAL A 243 -17.66 15.71 -14.30
C VAL A 243 -18.22 14.44 -13.65
N GLY A 244 -17.35 13.44 -13.43
CA GLY A 244 -17.70 12.14 -12.88
C GLY A 244 -17.94 12.17 -11.37
N ALA A 245 -18.81 11.26 -10.88
CA ALA A 245 -18.97 11.03 -9.44
C ALA A 245 -17.80 10.20 -8.89
N ALA A 246 -17.59 10.20 -7.57
CA ALA A 246 -16.50 9.45 -6.93
C ALA A 246 -16.42 7.98 -7.43
N GLY A 247 -15.32 7.66 -8.11
CA GLY A 247 -15.06 6.33 -8.67
C GLY A 247 -15.53 6.11 -10.11
N GLN A 248 -16.16 7.10 -10.76
CA GLN A 248 -16.52 7.09 -12.17
C GLN A 248 -15.89 8.30 -12.86
N VAL A 249 -15.20 8.06 -13.98
CA VAL A 249 -14.62 9.14 -14.78
C VAL A 249 -15.55 9.42 -15.96
N LEU A 250 -16.09 10.63 -16.01
CA LEU A 250 -16.94 11.12 -17.10
C LEU A 250 -16.34 12.41 -17.64
N TRP A 251 -16.24 12.49 -18.95
CA TRP A 251 -15.64 13.64 -19.63
C TRP A 251 -16.70 14.46 -20.34
N CYS A 252 -16.59 15.78 -20.24
CA CYS A 252 -17.37 16.73 -21.02
C CYS A 252 -16.42 17.76 -21.67
N LEU A 253 -16.92 18.45 -22.70
CA LEU A 253 -16.21 19.59 -23.26
C LEU A 253 -16.53 20.85 -22.48
N HIS A 254 -15.50 21.60 -22.11
CA HIS A 254 -15.68 22.83 -21.34
C HIS A 254 -16.62 23.82 -22.04
N ARG A 255 -16.55 23.90 -23.37
CA ARG A 255 -17.42 24.77 -24.19
C ARG A 255 -18.88 24.32 -24.30
N LEU A 256 -19.23 23.12 -23.85
CA LEU A 256 -20.59 22.60 -23.84
C LEU A 256 -21.18 22.54 -22.43
N GLU A 257 -20.40 22.86 -21.40
CA GLU A 257 -20.90 22.98 -20.04
C GLU A 257 -22.01 24.04 -19.95
N PRO A 258 -23.03 23.84 -19.09
CA PRO A 258 -24.01 24.86 -18.79
C PRO A 258 -23.37 26.14 -18.25
N GLU A 259 -23.94 27.30 -18.58
CA GLU A 259 -23.44 28.61 -18.15
C GLU A 259 -23.27 28.71 -16.62
N PHE A 260 -24.20 28.12 -15.86
CA PHE A 260 -24.18 28.10 -14.40
C PHE A 260 -23.14 27.17 -13.75
N VAL A 261 -22.49 26.33 -14.55
CA VAL A 261 -21.33 25.53 -14.13
C VAL A 261 -20.04 26.33 -14.36
N ARG A 262 -19.98 27.10 -15.44
CA ARG A 262 -18.82 27.97 -15.75
C ARG A 262 -18.76 29.20 -14.87
N ASP A 263 -19.91 29.82 -14.62
CA ASP A 263 -20.04 31.01 -13.81
C ASP A 263 -20.95 30.72 -12.62
N VAL A 264 -20.45 31.01 -11.41
CA VAL A 264 -21.26 30.92 -10.19
C VAL A 264 -22.50 31.82 -10.37
N PRO A 265 -23.71 31.24 -10.33
CA PRO A 265 -24.95 31.99 -10.48
C PRO A 265 -24.98 33.16 -9.49
N PRO A 266 -25.53 34.32 -9.87
CA PRO A 266 -25.56 35.48 -8.99
C PRO A 266 -26.28 35.22 -7.66
N GLN A 267 -27.16 34.21 -7.58
CA GLN A 267 -27.82 33.78 -6.36
C GLN A 267 -26.93 32.96 -5.41
N LEU A 268 -25.90 32.30 -5.94
CA LEU A 268 -24.93 31.49 -5.19
C LEU A 268 -23.62 32.23 -4.93
N ARG A 269 -23.45 33.43 -5.50
CA ARG A 269 -22.30 34.28 -5.16
C ARG A 269 -22.43 34.71 -3.71
N TYR A 270 -21.53 34.19 -2.88
CA TYR A 270 -21.37 34.66 -1.53
C TYR A 270 -21.03 36.16 -1.55
N ILE A 271 -21.83 36.93 -0.83
CA ILE A 271 -21.56 38.35 -0.58
C ILE A 271 -21.24 38.41 0.90
N GLU A 272 -19.96 38.55 1.22
CA GLU A 272 -19.50 38.66 2.59
C GLU A 272 -20.18 39.85 3.27
N ILE A 273 -20.78 39.59 4.43
CA ILE A 273 -21.29 40.63 5.31
C ILE A 273 -20.15 40.95 6.26
N PRO A 274 -19.54 42.15 6.18
CA PRO A 274 -18.48 42.54 7.09
C PRO A 274 -19.00 42.48 8.52
N HIS A 275 -18.36 41.65 9.33
CA HIS A 275 -18.66 41.51 10.75
C HIS A 275 -17.34 41.49 11.53
N ASP A 276 -17.36 42.04 12.74
CA ASP A 276 -16.21 41.98 13.63
C ASP A 276 -16.31 40.73 14.49
N ARG A 277 -15.27 39.88 14.44
CA ARG A 277 -15.19 38.68 15.28
C ARG A 277 -15.10 39.03 16.77
N GLU A 278 -14.60 40.22 17.12
CA GLU A 278 -14.52 40.68 18.51
C GLU A 278 -15.91 40.91 19.13
N ASP A 279 -16.92 41.19 18.31
CA ASP A 279 -18.31 41.36 18.73
C ASP A 279 -19.08 40.03 18.88
N MET A 280 -18.46 38.90 18.51
CA MET A 280 -19.09 37.59 18.62
C MET A 280 -19.12 37.11 20.07
N MET A 281 -20.29 36.63 20.51
CA MET A 281 -20.37 35.92 21.78
C MET A 281 -19.55 34.63 21.72
N VAL A 282 -18.99 34.20 22.85
CA VAL A 282 -18.22 32.95 22.97
C VAL A 282 -18.98 31.74 22.38
N ALA A 283 -20.30 31.67 22.59
CA ALA A 283 -21.13 30.61 22.03
C ALA A 283 -21.24 30.64 20.48
N MET A 284 -21.16 31.82 19.87
CA MET A 284 -21.17 31.98 18.40
C MET A 284 -19.82 31.60 17.80
N ALA A 285 -18.72 32.01 18.42
CA ALA A 285 -17.37 31.62 17.98
C ALA A 285 -17.16 30.10 18.09
N THR A 286 -17.68 29.48 19.15
CA THR A 286 -17.63 28.00 19.31
C THR A 286 -18.45 27.29 18.22
N LEU A 287 -19.59 27.87 17.81
CA LEU A 287 -20.44 27.31 16.76
C LEU A 287 -19.81 27.44 15.38
N GLU A 288 -19.18 28.58 15.08
CA GLU A 288 -18.41 28.79 13.84
C GLU A 288 -17.29 27.75 13.71
N ALA A 289 -16.50 27.55 14.76
CA ALA A 289 -15.43 26.54 14.79
C ALA A 289 -15.93 25.09 14.69
N GLN A 290 -17.18 24.82 15.08
CA GLN A 290 -17.80 23.50 14.93
C GLN A 290 -18.38 23.25 13.54
N LEU A 291 -18.80 24.31 12.84
CA LEU A 291 -19.36 24.22 11.50
C LEU A 291 -18.25 23.98 10.46
N ASP A 292 -17.11 24.64 10.62
CA ASP A 292 -15.89 24.45 9.80
C ASP A 292 -16.21 24.27 8.30
N ASP A 293 -17.02 25.18 7.77
CA ASP A 293 -17.48 25.18 6.38
C ASP A 293 -16.41 25.80 5.46
N GLU A 294 -16.54 25.59 4.15
CA GLU A 294 -15.59 26.02 3.09
C GLU A 294 -15.31 27.54 3.07
N LEU A 295 -16.20 28.35 3.67
CA LEU A 295 -16.08 29.81 3.75
C LEU A 295 -15.61 30.30 5.13
N THR A 296 -15.30 29.41 6.07
CA THR A 296 -14.79 29.77 7.40
C THR A 296 -13.37 30.30 7.25
N PRO A 297 -13.06 31.52 7.70
CA PRO A 297 -11.69 32.02 7.68
C PRO A 297 -10.81 31.13 8.56
N HIS A 298 -9.92 30.35 7.94
CA HIS A 298 -8.83 29.70 8.63
C HIS A 298 -7.81 30.77 8.98
N ASP A 299 -7.71 31.11 10.27
CA ASP A 299 -6.56 31.87 10.74
C ASP A 299 -5.32 31.00 10.49
N GLU A 300 -4.40 31.46 9.63
CA GLU A 300 -3.15 30.76 9.31
C GLU A 300 -2.25 30.52 10.56
N ASP A 301 -2.64 31.01 11.74
CA ASP A 301 -1.90 30.94 13.00
C ASP A 301 -2.31 29.81 13.97
N ASN A 302 -3.30 28.96 13.66
CA ASN A 302 -3.71 27.83 14.52
C ASN A 302 -3.31 26.44 13.97
N GLN A 303 -2.16 26.34 13.30
CA GLN A 303 -1.53 25.06 12.96
C GLN A 303 -0.62 24.50 14.08
N GLU A 304 -0.56 25.14 15.25
CA GLU A 304 0.03 24.57 16.46
C GLU A 304 -1.08 24.11 17.42
N ASP A 305 -0.94 22.89 17.93
CA ASP A 305 -1.73 22.27 19.00
C ASP A 305 -3.11 21.69 18.64
N ILE A 306 -3.10 20.64 17.81
CA ILE A 306 -3.93 19.45 18.09
C ILE A 306 -3.02 18.22 18.21
N SER A 307 -2.17 18.25 19.25
CA SER A 307 -1.61 17.05 19.87
C SER A 307 -2.05 17.02 21.32
N SER A 308 -3.10 16.27 21.61
CA SER A 308 -3.37 15.66 22.92
C SER A 308 -4.34 14.50 22.75
#